data_AF-A0A661ZDY1-F1
#
_entry.id   AF-A0A661ZDY1-F1
#
_cell.length_a   1.000
_cell.length_b   1.000
_cell.length_c   1.000
_cell.angle_alpha   90.00
_cell.angle_beta   90.00
_cell.angle_gamma   90.00
#
_symmetry.space_group_name_H-M   'P 1'
#
loop_
_entity.id
_entity.type
_entity.pdbx_description
1 polymer ?
#
loop_
_entity_poly.entity_id
_entity_poly.type
_entity_poly.pdbx_seq_one_letter_code
_entity_poly.pdbx_strand_id
1 'polypeptide(L)'
;MWSFVEMKSNKKWIWLAIDVDTKQIVGVYVGSRSRIGAKGLWDSLPPVYRQCAVCYTDFWSAYEEIFPANRHKAVGKESGKTNKIERFNCTMRQRISRLVRKTL
;
A
#
# COMPACT_ATOMS: atom_id res chain seq x y z
N MET A 1 3.20 -4.44 4.17
CA MET A 1 4.26 -5.44 4.44
C MET A 1 5.45 -4.72 5.06
N TRP A 2 6.34 -5.38 5.83
CA TRP A 2 7.51 -4.69 6.41
C TRP A 2 8.78 -5.56 6.47
N SER A 3 9.92 -4.90 6.60
CA SER A 3 11.25 -5.48 6.88
C SER A 3 12.05 -4.51 7.76
N PHE A 4 13.35 -4.74 7.96
CA PHE A 4 14.24 -3.85 8.67
C PHE A 4 15.56 -3.65 7.92
N VAL A 5 16.18 -2.49 8.11
CA VAL A 5 17.47 -2.15 7.51
C VAL A 5 18.52 -2.16 8.63
N GLU A 6 19.55 -2.98 8.46
CA GLU A 6 20.64 -3.26 9.42
C GLU A 6 20.16 -3.89 10.74
N MET A 7 19.33 -3.19 11.52
CA MET A 7 18.86 -3.60 12.85
C MET A 7 17.34 -3.68 12.95
N LYS A 8 16.81 -4.58 13.78
CA LYS A 8 15.36 -4.86 13.93
C LYS A 8 14.52 -3.67 14.41
N SER A 9 15.13 -2.73 15.14
CA SER A 9 14.49 -1.48 15.58
C SER A 9 14.20 -0.54 14.40
N ASN A 10 15.02 -0.58 13.34
CA ASN A 10 14.85 0.23 12.14
C ASN A 10 13.85 -0.42 11.16
N LYS A 11 12.58 -0.47 11.58
CA LYS A 11 11.49 -1.07 10.79
C LYS A 11 11.14 -0.20 9.58
N LYS A 12 11.10 -0.80 8.40
CA LYS A 12 10.66 -0.20 7.14
C LYS A 12 9.42 -0.90 6.60
N TRP A 13 8.40 -0.12 6.36
CA TRP A 13 7.16 -0.54 5.70
C TRP A 13 7.29 -0.35 4.21
N ILE A 14 6.86 -1.37 3.48
CA ILE A 14 6.77 -1.36 2.03
C ILE A 14 5.31 -1.10 1.69
N TRP A 15 5.10 0.06 1.11
CA TRP A 15 3.84 0.55 0.57
C TRP A 15 3.80 0.25 -0.91
N LEU A 16 2.67 -0.26 -1.39
CA LEU A 16 2.49 -0.68 -2.78
C LEU A 16 1.11 -0.25 -3.26
N ALA A 17 1.05 0.25 -4.49
CA ALA A 17 -0.18 0.46 -5.24
C ALA A 17 -0.17 -0.46 -6.47
N ILE A 18 -1.26 -1.18 -6.67
CA ILE A 18 -1.47 -2.06 -7.83
C ILE A 18 -2.60 -1.51 -8.68
N ASP A 19 -2.37 -1.42 -9.98
CA ASP A 19 -3.40 -1.12 -10.94
C ASP A 19 -4.29 -2.36 -11.14
N VAL A 20 -5.61 -2.17 -11.05
CA VAL A 20 -6.55 -3.29 -11.01
C VAL A 20 -6.60 -4.01 -12.35
N ASP A 21 -6.51 -3.29 -13.46
CA ASP A 21 -6.74 -3.84 -14.79
C ASP A 21 -5.47 -4.51 -15.33
N THR A 22 -4.36 -3.79 -15.28
CA THR A 22 -3.04 -4.26 -15.74
C THR A 22 -2.37 -5.21 -14.77
N LYS A 23 -2.76 -5.19 -13.48
CA LYS A 23 -2.14 -5.93 -12.37
C LYS A 23 -0.69 -5.52 -12.11
N GLN A 24 -0.26 -4.37 -12.62
CA GLN A 24 1.10 -3.87 -12.44
C GLN A 24 1.21 -3.05 -11.16
N ILE A 25 2.40 -3.07 -10.55
CA ILE A 25 2.73 -2.15 -9.45
C ILE A 25 3.01 -0.78 -10.05
N VAL A 26 2.22 0.21 -9.68
CA VAL A 26 2.28 1.58 -10.21
C VAL A 26 2.77 2.60 -9.18
N GLY A 27 2.97 2.18 -7.94
CA GLY A 27 3.51 3.02 -6.87
C GLY A 27 4.19 2.16 -5.82
N VAL A 28 5.34 2.62 -5.34
CA VAL A 28 6.12 1.98 -4.30
C VAL A 28 6.72 3.05 -3.40
N TYR A 29 6.60 2.85 -2.08
CA TYR A 29 7.31 3.67 -1.11
C TYR A 29 7.83 2.80 0.03
N VAL A 30 9.04 3.09 0.51
CA VAL A 30 9.67 2.38 1.62
C VAL A 30 9.93 3.37 2.76
N GLY A 31 9.21 3.23 3.87
CA GLY A 31 9.28 4.21 4.95
C GLY A 31 8.57 3.78 6.23
N SER A 32 8.08 4.73 7.01
CA SER A 32 7.34 4.46 8.25
C SER A 32 5.89 4.03 7.97
N ARG A 33 5.26 3.34 8.94
CA ARG A 33 3.79 3.15 8.97
C ARG A 33 3.10 4.35 9.58
N SER A 34 3.15 5.48 8.90
CA SER A 34 2.56 6.73 9.34
C SER A 34 1.89 7.45 8.17
N ARG A 35 1.23 8.56 8.44
CA ARG A 35 0.68 9.46 7.41
C ARG A 35 1.73 9.91 6.40
N ILE A 36 2.96 10.15 6.85
CA ILE A 36 4.10 10.46 5.98
C ILE A 36 4.38 9.30 5.02
N GLY A 37 4.24 8.05 5.47
CA GLY A 37 4.36 6.88 4.62
C GLY A 37 3.26 6.77 3.57
N ALA A 38 2.01 7.03 3.96
CA ALA A 38 0.88 7.07 3.03
C ALA A 38 1.06 8.19 1.97
N LYS A 39 1.52 9.38 2.40
CA LYS A 39 1.87 10.47 1.49
C LYS A 39 3.00 10.09 0.53
N GLY A 40 4.05 9.44 1.02
CA GLY A 40 5.14 8.94 0.18
C GLY A 40 4.66 7.95 -0.89
N LEU A 41 3.70 7.08 -0.55
CA LEU A 41 3.06 6.22 -1.55
C LEU A 41 2.30 7.03 -2.59
N TRP A 42 1.48 8.00 -2.17
CA TRP A 42 0.74 8.87 -3.08
C TRP A 42 1.68 9.62 -4.04
N ASP A 43 2.74 10.23 -3.50
CA ASP A 43 3.71 10.99 -4.29
C ASP A 43 4.50 10.10 -5.26
N SER A 44 4.68 8.81 -4.95
CA SER A 44 5.29 7.84 -5.85
C SER A 44 4.46 7.51 -7.10
N LEU A 45 3.15 7.83 -7.09
CA LEU A 45 2.27 7.52 -8.21
C LEU A 45 2.54 8.45 -9.40
N PRO A 46 2.51 7.92 -10.63
CA PRO A 46 2.59 8.75 -11.82
C PRO A 46 1.49 9.83 -11.81
N PRO A 47 1.76 11.03 -12.36
CA PRO A 47 0.81 12.15 -12.33
C PRO A 47 -0.58 11.79 -12.85
N VAL A 48 -0.67 10.95 -13.88
CA VAL A 48 -1.95 10.49 -14.43
C VAL A 48 -2.80 9.79 -13.37
N TYR A 49 -2.23 8.86 -12.61
CA TYR A 49 -2.94 8.16 -11.53
C TYR A 49 -3.38 9.13 -10.43
N ARG A 50 -2.52 10.07 -10.05
CA ARG A 50 -2.87 11.09 -9.05
C ARG A 50 -4.02 11.98 -9.50
N GLN A 51 -4.15 12.26 -10.79
CA GLN A 51 -5.22 13.11 -11.33
C GLN A 51 -6.55 12.38 -11.48
N CYS A 52 -6.56 11.15 -12.01
CA CYS A 52 -7.81 10.50 -12.44
C CYS A 52 -8.13 9.14 -11.79
N ALA A 53 -7.21 8.51 -11.05
CA ALA A 53 -7.47 7.19 -10.49
C ALA A 53 -8.47 7.23 -9.33
N VAL A 54 -9.34 6.22 -9.26
CA VAL A 54 -10.14 5.88 -8.08
C VAL A 54 -9.33 4.91 -7.22
N CYS A 55 -9.17 5.22 -5.94
CA CYS A 55 -8.30 4.45 -5.05
C CYS A 55 -9.14 3.63 -4.06
N TYR A 56 -8.92 2.32 -4.05
CA TYR A 56 -9.52 1.40 -3.08
C TYR A 56 -8.50 1.04 -2.01
N THR A 57 -8.82 1.31 -0.74
CA THR A 57 -7.95 0.96 0.39
C THR A 57 -8.75 0.34 1.53
N ASP A 58 -8.06 -0.19 2.54
CA ASP A 58 -8.69 -0.51 3.82
C ASP A 58 -9.08 0.77 4.59
N PHE A 59 -9.74 0.59 5.73
CA PHE A 59 -10.25 1.67 6.61
C PHE A 59 -9.18 2.35 7.47
N TRP A 60 -7.91 2.33 7.06
CA TRP A 60 -6.89 3.01 7.83
C TRP A 60 -6.95 4.54 7.63
N SER A 61 -7.17 5.28 8.72
CA SER A 61 -7.46 6.72 8.71
C SER A 61 -6.44 7.60 7.98
N ALA A 62 -5.18 7.17 7.91
CA ALA A 62 -4.17 7.90 7.15
C ALA A 62 -4.47 7.99 5.65
N TYR A 63 -5.28 7.09 5.10
CA TYR A 63 -5.67 7.15 3.69
C TYR A 63 -6.73 8.21 3.42
N GLU A 64 -7.67 8.42 4.33
CA GLU A 64 -8.72 9.45 4.18
C GLU A 64 -8.14 10.87 4.07
N GLU A 65 -7.02 11.13 4.76
CA GLU A 65 -6.37 12.44 4.76
C GLU A 65 -5.48 12.69 3.52
N ILE A 66 -4.95 11.63 2.92
CA ILE A 66 -3.96 11.74 1.84
C ILE A 66 -4.62 11.60 0.47
N PHE A 67 -5.59 10.70 0.34
CA PHE A 67 -6.25 10.44 -0.92
C PHE A 67 -7.41 11.42 -1.14
N PRO A 68 -7.64 11.86 -2.38
CA PRO A 68 -8.76 12.76 -2.69
C PRO A 68 -10.11 12.14 -2.30
N ALA A 69 -10.85 12.80 -1.41
CA ALA A 69 -12.09 12.26 -0.81
C ALA A 69 -13.15 11.84 -1.85
N ASN A 70 -13.21 12.52 -3.01
CA ASN A 70 -14.14 12.17 -4.09
C ASN A 70 -13.79 10.85 -4.81
N ARG A 71 -12.52 10.45 -4.77
CA ARG A 71 -11.97 9.28 -5.48
C ARG A 71 -11.46 8.18 -4.56
N HIS A 72 -11.37 8.44 -3.26
CA HIS A 72 -11.03 7.45 -2.26
C HIS A 72 -12.26 6.64 -1.87
N LYS A 73 -12.11 5.31 -1.88
CA LYS A 73 -13.13 4.36 -1.46
C LYS A 73 -12.49 3.41 -0.45
N ALA A 74 -12.71 3.69 0.84
CA ALA A 74 -12.42 2.72 1.88
C ALA A 74 -13.38 1.54 1.73
N VAL A 75 -12.85 0.33 1.63
CA VAL A 75 -13.63 -0.88 1.37
C VAL A 75 -13.28 -1.99 2.35
N GLY A 76 -14.30 -2.76 2.73
CA GLY A 76 -14.11 -3.97 3.50
C GLY A 76 -13.67 -5.15 2.66
N LYS A 77 -13.30 -6.23 3.36
CA LYS A 77 -12.78 -7.46 2.74
C LYS A 77 -13.82 -8.12 1.82
N GLU A 78 -15.08 -7.99 2.17
CA GLU A 78 -16.24 -8.48 1.42
C GLU A 78 -16.36 -7.89 0.02
N SER A 79 -15.80 -6.69 -0.22
CA SER A 79 -15.82 -6.05 -1.55
C SER A 79 -14.95 -6.78 -2.58
N GLY A 80 -13.94 -7.54 -2.13
CA GLY A 80 -12.93 -8.16 -2.97
C GLY A 80 -12.00 -7.21 -3.74
N LYS A 81 -12.15 -5.89 -3.58
CA LYS A 81 -11.38 -4.89 -4.35
C LYS A 81 -9.90 -4.84 -3.97
N THR A 82 -9.56 -5.19 -2.72
CA THR A 82 -8.18 -5.26 -2.22
C THR A 82 -7.53 -6.65 -2.39
N ASN A 83 -8.28 -7.66 -2.87
CA ASN A 83 -7.79 -9.05 -2.95
C ASN A 83 -6.52 -9.19 -3.79
N LYS A 84 -6.39 -8.39 -4.86
CA LYS A 84 -5.22 -8.43 -5.75
C LYS A 84 -3.94 -8.03 -5.02
N ILE A 85 -3.94 -6.91 -4.30
CA ILE A 85 -2.76 -6.46 -3.56
C ILE A 85 -2.48 -7.37 -2.35
N GLU A 86 -3.51 -7.89 -1.70
CA GLU A 86 -3.37 -8.83 -0.60
C GLU A 86 -2.72 -10.14 -1.04
N ARG A 87 -3.16 -10.70 -2.18
CA ARG A 87 -2.53 -11.88 -2.80
C ARG A 87 -1.09 -11.61 -3.18
N PHE A 88 -0.80 -10.47 -3.81
CA PHE A 88 0.58 -10.08 -4.16
C PHE A 88 1.47 -10.00 -2.92
N ASN A 89 1.00 -9.33 -1.86
CA ASN A 89 1.70 -9.26 -0.58
C ASN A 89 1.91 -10.64 0.07
N CYS A 90 0.98 -11.58 -0.14
CA CYS A 90 1.15 -12.96 0.31
C CYS A 90 2.28 -13.66 -0.45
N THR A 91 2.27 -13.59 -1.78
CA THR A 91 3.31 -14.17 -2.63
C THR A 91 4.69 -13.60 -2.32
N MET A 92 4.80 -12.28 -2.15
CA MET A 92 6.07 -11.62 -1.80
C MET A 92 6.63 -12.13 -0.47
N ARG A 93 5.78 -12.29 0.55
CA ARG A 93 6.21 -12.83 1.86
C ARG A 93 6.64 -14.30 1.79
N GLN A 94 6.02 -15.10 0.92
CA GLN A 94 6.41 -16.50 0.74
C GLN A 94 7.75 -16.65 0.00
N ARG A 95 8.04 -15.73 -0.94
CA ARG A 95 9.26 -15.80 -1.77
C ARG A 95 10.45 -15.05 -1.18
N ILE A 96 10.21 -14.03 -0.36
CA ILE A 96 11.25 -13.18 0.20
C ILE A 96 11.26 -13.34 1.72
N SER A 97 12.21 -14.14 2.22
CA SER A 97 12.34 -14.51 3.63
C SER A 97 12.46 -13.32 4.59
N ARG A 98 12.95 -12.17 4.11
CA ARG A 98 13.11 -10.95 4.89
C ARG A 98 11.83 -10.12 5.02
N LEU A 99 10.73 -10.50 4.35
CA LEU A 99 9.45 -9.79 4.40
C LEU A 99 8.51 -10.44 5.40
N VAL A 100 8.07 -9.65 6.37
CA VAL A 100 7.26 -10.12 7.50
C VAL A 100 5.89 -9.43 7.54
N ARG A 101 4.92 -10.15 8.12
CA ARG A 101 3.62 -9.60 8.49
C ARG A 101 3.71 -9.11 9.93
N LYS A 102 3.10 -7.96 10.24
CA LYS A 102 2.85 -7.59 11.64
C LYS A 102 1.70 -8.49 12.14
N THR A 103 1.99 -9.45 12.99
CA THR A 103 0.98 -10.13 13.82
C THR A 103 0.40 -9.09 14.78
N LEU A 104 -0.93 -9.10 14.92
CA LEU A 104 -1.68 -8.20 15.80
C LEU A 104 -1.31 -8.46 17.25
#